data_AF-A0A7K0VXI4-F1
#
_entry.id   AF-A0A7K0VXI4-F1
#
_cell.length_a   1.000
_cell.length_b   1.000
_cell.length_c   1.000
_cell.angle_alpha   90.00
_cell.angle_beta   90.00
_cell.angle_gamma   90.00
#
_symmetry.space_group_name_H-M   'P 1'
#
loop_
_entity.id
_entity.type
_entity.pdbx_description
1 polymer ?
#
loop_
_entity_poly.entity_id
_entity_poly.type
_entity_poly.pdbx_seq_one_letter_code
_entity_poly.pdbx_strand_id
1 'polypeptide(L)'
;MAKQKASSLSSDIRDTSILGVVTWIIYAVTATVTATVGPKGLVFSNDTFFSAYPAWTIAQLQTINIDTVTQLTRSGWAFILDGHLRSDRFPGAIFWAVPFYLIGGSDTFTIGPSAIAAATASAITIVFMHRALLSLVNRKTALAAAVLLAFGTAMWSVSADSLWTHPTTLMGLAIGSWAMTRSHFAIAGLGYAVAILSRPHTAVVAAAVGIWESITRKSIRPAL
;
A
#
# COMPACT_ATOMS: atom_id res chain seq x y z
N MET A 1 -14.93 36.03 -5.33
CA MET A 1 -14.94 34.56 -5.54
C MET A 1 -13.55 33.92 -5.65
N ALA A 2 -12.60 34.45 -6.44
CA ALA A 2 -11.27 33.83 -6.58
C ALA A 2 -10.47 33.70 -5.26
N LYS A 3 -10.46 34.75 -4.42
CA LYS A 3 -9.78 34.73 -3.10
C LYS A 3 -10.35 33.68 -2.14
N GLN A 4 -11.66 33.48 -2.12
CA GLN A 4 -12.33 32.51 -1.25
C GLN A 4 -12.04 31.07 -1.69
N LYS A 5 -12.00 30.81 -3.00
CA LYS A 5 -11.61 29.51 -3.58
C LYS A 5 -10.13 29.19 -3.36
N ALA A 6 -9.25 30.20 -3.41
CA ALA A 6 -7.84 30.04 -3.09
C ALA A 6 -7.62 29.75 -1.59
N SER A 7 -8.37 30.42 -0.72
CA SER A 7 -8.33 30.18 0.74
C SER A 7 -8.82 28.79 1.12
N SER A 8 -9.87 28.27 0.46
CA SER A 8 -10.36 26.91 0.71
C SER A 8 -9.39 25.85 0.20
N LEU A 9 -8.81 26.03 -0.99
CA LEU A 9 -7.83 25.11 -1.53
C LEU A 9 -6.57 25.02 -0.64
N SER A 10 -6.11 26.16 -0.13
CA SER A 10 -4.98 26.22 0.82
C SER A 10 -5.28 25.43 2.10
N SER A 11 -6.50 25.56 2.63
CA SER A 11 -6.89 24.86 3.85
C SER A 11 -7.08 23.36 3.65
N ASP A 12 -7.52 22.91 2.48
CA ASP A 12 -7.65 21.49 2.12
C ASP A 12 -6.29 20.80 1.94
N ILE A 13 -5.34 21.51 1.30
CA ILE A 13 -3.95 21.03 1.15
C ILE A 13 -3.32 20.89 2.52
N ARG A 14 -3.45 21.91 3.37
CA ARG A 14 -2.89 21.89 4.74
C ARG A 14 -3.42 20.71 5.54
N ASP A 15 -4.73 20.50 5.57
CA ASP A 15 -5.33 19.39 6.33
C ASP A 15 -4.88 18.03 5.81
N THR A 16 -4.82 17.87 4.48
CA THR A 16 -4.33 16.63 3.86
C THR A 16 -2.88 16.35 4.26
N SER A 17 -2.01 17.36 4.23
CA SER A 17 -0.60 17.22 4.59
C SER A 17 -0.43 16.89 6.08
N ILE A 18 -1.14 17.59 6.96
CA ILE A 18 -1.10 17.31 8.41
C ILE A 18 -1.58 15.90 8.69
N LEU A 19 -2.72 15.50 8.11
CA LEU A 19 -3.26 14.15 8.26
C LEU A 19 -2.25 13.11 7.79
N GLY A 20 -1.68 13.28 6.60
CA GLY A 20 -0.68 12.35 6.06
C GLY A 20 0.54 12.19 6.95
N VAL A 21 1.11 13.31 7.43
CA VAL A 21 2.29 13.28 8.31
C VAL A 21 1.96 12.65 9.66
N VAL A 22 0.86 13.05 10.31
CA VAL A 22 0.47 12.52 11.63
C VAL A 22 0.17 11.03 11.53
N THR A 23 -0.62 10.62 10.54
CA THR A 23 -0.93 9.21 10.30
C THR A 23 0.35 8.41 10.02
N TRP A 24 1.25 8.92 9.19
CA TRP A 24 2.52 8.24 8.91
C TRP A 24 3.37 8.09 10.17
N ILE A 25 3.53 9.15 10.97
CA ILE A 25 4.31 9.08 12.22
C ILE A 25 3.72 8.05 13.17
N ILE A 26 2.41 8.10 13.40
CA ILE A 26 1.75 7.13 14.29
C ILE A 26 1.96 5.72 13.76
N TYR A 27 1.65 5.48 12.48
CA TYR A 27 1.82 4.17 11.86
C TYR A 27 3.25 3.68 11.91
N ALA A 28 4.25 4.52 11.62
CA ALA A 28 5.65 4.12 11.62
C ALA A 28 6.17 3.81 13.04
N VAL A 29 5.76 4.60 14.04
CA VAL A 29 6.17 4.40 15.44
C VAL A 29 5.49 3.17 16.05
N THR A 30 4.23 2.93 15.69
CA THR A 30 3.45 1.80 16.19
C THR A 30 3.46 0.61 15.25
N ALA A 31 4.23 0.65 14.17
CA ALA A 31 4.42 -0.50 13.30
C ALA A 31 5.18 -1.53 14.13
N THR A 32 4.43 -2.30 14.89
CA THR A 32 4.96 -3.45 15.55
C THR A 32 5.24 -4.43 14.44
N VAL A 33 6.52 -4.71 14.23
CA VAL A 33 6.85 -6.04 13.78
C VAL A 33 6.06 -6.96 14.70
N THR A 34 5.01 -7.62 14.21
CA THR A 34 4.26 -8.61 14.98
C THR A 34 5.19 -9.81 15.20
N ALA A 35 6.31 -9.57 15.90
CA ALA A 35 7.17 -10.57 16.42
C ALA A 35 6.51 -10.99 17.71
N THR A 36 5.65 -11.99 17.60
CA THR A 36 5.18 -12.68 18.78
C THR A 36 6.43 -13.32 19.38
N VAL A 37 6.86 -12.88 20.56
CA VAL A 37 7.94 -13.57 21.28
C VAL A 37 7.38 -14.90 21.73
N GLY A 38 7.62 -15.93 20.94
CA GLY A 38 7.29 -17.30 21.29
C GLY A 38 8.37 -17.89 22.20
N PRO A 39 8.14 -19.08 22.77
CA PRO A 39 9.15 -19.81 23.57
C PRO A 39 10.47 -20.10 22.83
N LYS A 40 10.51 -19.87 21.51
CA LYS A 40 11.65 -20.12 20.61
C LYS A 40 12.22 -18.85 19.95
N GLY A 41 11.79 -17.65 20.36
CA GLY A 41 12.28 -16.36 19.83
C GLY A 41 11.21 -15.52 19.11
N LEU A 42 11.65 -14.50 18.36
CA LEU A 42 10.80 -13.60 17.57
C LEU A 42 10.09 -14.38 16.45
N VAL A 43 8.77 -14.53 16.52
CA VAL A 43 7.92 -15.16 15.50
C VAL A 43 7.16 -14.07 14.74
N PHE A 44 7.56 -13.79 13.51
CA PHE A 44 6.80 -12.93 12.60
C PHE A 44 5.81 -13.75 11.77
N SER A 45 4.75 -13.11 11.27
CA SER A 45 3.81 -13.77 10.37
C SER A 45 4.51 -14.27 9.10
N ASN A 46 4.24 -15.52 8.72
CA ASN A 46 4.69 -16.08 7.43
C ASN A 46 4.27 -15.16 6.28
N ASP A 47 3.08 -14.58 6.39
CA ASP A 47 2.51 -13.70 5.40
C ASP A 47 3.43 -12.50 5.10
N THR A 48 3.83 -11.79 6.14
CA THR A 48 4.74 -10.65 6.05
C THR A 48 6.13 -11.07 5.60
N PHE A 49 6.65 -12.20 6.10
CA PHE A 49 7.97 -12.70 5.73
C PHE A 49 8.10 -12.93 4.22
N PHE A 50 7.13 -13.63 3.62
CA PHE A 50 7.18 -13.94 2.19
C PHE A 50 6.93 -12.73 1.29
N SER A 51 6.55 -11.57 1.84
CA SER A 51 6.55 -10.30 1.10
C SER A 51 7.85 -9.52 1.31
N ALA A 52 8.40 -9.54 2.53
CA ALA A 52 9.56 -8.77 2.93
C ALA A 52 10.90 -9.38 2.51
N TYR A 53 11.08 -10.69 2.71
CA TYR A 53 12.32 -11.40 2.40
C TYR A 53 12.70 -11.33 0.92
N PRO A 54 11.81 -11.61 -0.05
CA PRO A 54 12.16 -11.44 -1.46
C PRO A 54 12.45 -9.97 -1.83
N ALA A 55 11.84 -8.99 -1.15
CA ALA A 55 12.17 -7.59 -1.38
C ALA A 55 13.60 -7.27 -0.91
N TRP A 56 14.01 -7.84 0.23
CA TRP A 56 15.38 -7.76 0.73
C TRP A 56 16.37 -8.47 -0.20
N THR A 57 16.08 -9.68 -0.70
CA THR A 57 16.98 -10.38 -1.64
C THR A 57 17.12 -9.62 -2.95
N ILE A 58 16.04 -9.00 -3.46
CA ILE A 58 16.13 -8.13 -4.64
C ILE A 58 17.03 -6.93 -4.36
N ALA A 59 16.84 -6.26 -3.22
CA ALA A 59 17.59 -5.05 -2.86
C ALA A 59 19.07 -5.32 -2.58
N GLN A 60 19.38 -6.40 -1.87
CA GLN A 60 20.73 -6.66 -1.34
C GLN A 60 21.51 -7.70 -2.14
N LEU A 61 20.82 -8.69 -2.71
CA LEU A 61 21.44 -9.82 -3.40
C LEU A 61 21.13 -9.83 -4.91
N GLN A 62 20.36 -8.87 -5.41
CA GLN A 62 19.97 -8.74 -6.82
C GLN A 62 19.30 -10.01 -7.38
N THR A 63 18.55 -10.73 -6.53
CA THR A 63 17.87 -11.96 -6.92
C THR A 63 16.46 -12.05 -6.33
N ILE A 64 15.57 -12.71 -7.06
CA ILE A 64 14.21 -13.03 -6.62
C ILE A 64 14.16 -14.35 -5.83
N ASN A 65 15.26 -15.09 -5.81
CA ASN A 65 15.35 -16.39 -5.14
C ASN A 65 15.57 -16.19 -3.65
N ILE A 66 14.92 -17.04 -2.85
CA ILE A 66 14.96 -17.03 -1.38
C ILE A 66 15.62 -18.30 -0.84
N ASP A 67 16.62 -18.81 -1.57
CA ASP A 67 17.30 -20.09 -1.33
C ASP A 67 18.00 -20.17 0.04
N THR A 68 18.32 -19.03 0.61
CA THR A 68 18.95 -18.86 1.93
C THR A 68 18.06 -19.27 3.11
N VAL A 69 16.78 -19.56 2.89
CA VAL A 69 15.79 -19.90 3.92
C VAL A 69 15.27 -21.33 3.78
N THR A 70 16.19 -22.29 3.75
CA THR A 70 15.92 -23.72 3.49
C THR A 70 14.93 -24.36 4.48
N GLN A 71 14.85 -23.85 5.72
CA GLN A 71 13.85 -24.27 6.72
C GLN A 71 12.39 -24.00 6.32
N LEU A 72 12.15 -23.15 5.32
CA LEU A 72 10.82 -22.81 4.81
C LEU A 72 10.47 -23.51 3.49
N THR A 73 11.26 -24.48 3.05
CA THR A 73 11.00 -25.25 1.81
C THR A 73 9.70 -26.05 1.82
N ARG A 74 9.14 -26.32 3.00
CA ARG A 74 7.81 -26.96 3.18
C ARG A 74 6.68 -25.98 3.47
N SER A 75 6.97 -24.68 3.38
CA SER A 75 5.99 -23.61 3.54
C SER A 75 4.96 -23.66 2.42
N GLY A 76 3.66 -23.50 2.74
CA GLY A 76 2.62 -23.29 1.74
C GLY A 76 2.73 -21.95 0.99
N TRP A 77 3.73 -21.14 1.35
CA TRP A 77 3.92 -19.77 0.89
C TRP A 77 5.21 -19.58 0.06
N ALA A 78 5.77 -20.70 -0.41
CA ALA A 78 6.87 -20.73 -1.35
C ALA A 78 6.71 -21.90 -2.31
N PHE A 79 7.33 -21.79 -3.47
CA PHE A 79 7.38 -22.87 -4.45
C PHE A 79 8.79 -22.97 -5.04
N ILE A 80 9.15 -24.18 -5.50
CA ILE A 80 10.42 -24.41 -6.20
C ILE A 80 10.17 -24.25 -7.69
N LEU A 81 10.93 -23.37 -8.33
CA LEU A 81 10.92 -23.15 -9.77
C LEU A 81 12.37 -23.09 -10.26
N ASP A 82 12.69 -23.93 -11.26
CA ASP A 82 14.04 -24.07 -11.81
C ASP A 82 15.11 -24.40 -10.76
N GLY A 83 14.75 -25.18 -9.73
CA GLY A 83 15.65 -25.54 -8.63
C GLY A 83 15.83 -24.44 -7.56
N HIS A 84 15.18 -23.28 -7.72
CA HIS A 84 15.24 -22.18 -6.77
C HIS A 84 13.94 -22.02 -5.99
N LEU A 85 14.04 -21.73 -4.69
CA LEU A 85 12.92 -21.39 -3.84
C LEU A 85 12.49 -19.96 -4.12
N ARG A 86 11.19 -19.74 -4.38
CA ARG A 86 10.60 -18.43 -4.64
C ARG A 86 9.35 -18.24 -3.79
N SER A 87 9.07 -16.98 -3.45
CA SER A 87 7.87 -16.59 -2.74
C SER A 87 6.61 -16.79 -3.60
N ASP A 88 5.52 -17.27 -2.99
CA ASP A 88 4.20 -17.37 -3.63
C ASP A 88 3.45 -16.03 -3.69
N ARG A 89 4.04 -14.95 -3.16
CA ARG A 89 3.38 -13.65 -3.06
C ARG A 89 3.33 -12.90 -4.37
N PHE A 90 2.23 -12.17 -4.53
CA PHE A 90 2.09 -11.26 -5.64
C PHE A 90 3.15 -10.14 -5.57
N PRO A 91 3.69 -9.74 -6.73
CA PRO A 91 4.89 -8.89 -6.79
C PRO A 91 4.67 -7.47 -6.29
N GLY A 92 3.43 -6.97 -6.23
CA GLY A 92 3.14 -5.58 -5.88
C GLY A 92 3.64 -5.17 -4.50
N ALA A 93 3.41 -6.00 -3.48
CA ALA A 93 3.92 -5.73 -2.12
C ALA A 93 5.46 -5.87 -2.06
N ILE A 94 6.01 -6.87 -2.76
CA ILE A 94 7.46 -7.11 -2.83
C ILE A 94 8.16 -5.89 -3.44
N PHE A 95 7.75 -5.47 -4.63
CA PHE A 95 8.35 -4.35 -5.34
C PHE A 95 8.21 -3.03 -4.59
N TRP A 96 7.11 -2.83 -3.86
CA TRP A 96 6.94 -1.66 -3.00
C TRP A 96 7.95 -1.63 -1.85
N ALA A 97 8.30 -2.77 -1.26
CA ALA A 97 9.29 -2.84 -0.18
C ALA A 97 10.74 -2.66 -0.63
N VAL A 98 11.08 -2.98 -1.89
CA VAL A 98 12.45 -2.88 -2.42
C VAL A 98 13.13 -1.52 -2.12
N PRO A 99 12.54 -0.35 -2.44
CA PRO A 99 13.18 0.93 -2.16
C PRO A 99 13.45 1.16 -0.67
N PHE A 100 12.62 0.63 0.23
CA PHE A 100 12.85 0.75 1.67
C PHE A 100 14.03 -0.11 2.13
N TYR A 101 14.19 -1.30 1.55
CA TYR A 101 15.37 -2.12 1.78
C TYR A 101 16.64 -1.56 1.16
N LEU A 102 16.56 -0.84 0.03
CA LEU A 102 17.71 -0.14 -0.55
C LEU A 102 18.21 1.01 0.36
N ILE A 103 17.30 1.68 1.07
CA ILE A 103 17.63 2.84 1.91
C ILE A 103 18.00 2.42 3.34
N GLY A 104 17.24 1.50 3.94
CA GLY A 104 17.35 1.14 5.35
C GLY A 104 17.67 -0.33 5.62
N GLY A 105 17.95 -1.12 4.58
CA GLY A 105 18.37 -2.51 4.71
C GLY A 105 19.84 -2.67 5.03
N SER A 106 20.22 -3.89 5.39
CA SER A 106 21.59 -4.31 5.69
C SER A 106 21.85 -5.70 5.11
N ASP A 107 23.11 -6.16 5.18
CA ASP A 107 23.53 -7.52 4.81
C ASP A 107 22.82 -8.63 5.62
N THR A 108 22.25 -8.27 6.76
CA THR A 108 21.37 -9.14 7.55
C THR A 108 19.90 -8.76 7.33
N PHE A 109 19.07 -9.76 7.07
CA PHE A 109 17.63 -9.55 6.93
C PHE A 109 17.02 -9.06 8.24
N THR A 110 16.28 -7.95 8.15
CA THR A 110 15.37 -7.50 9.19
C THR A 110 14.05 -7.08 8.55
N ILE A 111 12.99 -7.08 9.35
CA ILE A 111 11.63 -6.75 8.87
C ILE A 111 11.31 -5.25 8.97
N GLY A 112 12.16 -4.46 9.63
CA GLY A 112 11.97 -3.03 9.87
C GLY A 112 11.69 -2.21 8.60
N PRO A 113 12.53 -2.30 7.55
CA PRO A 113 12.29 -1.57 6.30
C PRO A 113 10.94 -1.88 5.66
N SER A 114 10.50 -3.15 5.73
CA SER A 114 9.20 -3.57 5.24
C SER A 114 8.05 -3.01 6.08
N ALA A 115 8.18 -2.98 7.41
CA ALA A 115 7.19 -2.35 8.29
C ALA A 115 7.02 -0.84 7.98
N ILE A 116 8.11 -0.12 7.73
CA ILE A 116 8.05 1.28 7.30
C ILE A 116 7.39 1.41 5.91
N ALA A 117 7.62 0.47 4.99
CA ALA A 117 6.93 0.43 3.71
C ALA A 117 5.41 0.27 3.88
N ALA A 118 4.97 -0.54 4.85
CA ALA A 118 3.56 -0.77 5.18
C ALA A 118 2.88 0.48 5.76
N ALA A 119 3.54 1.12 6.73
CA ALA A 119 3.12 2.39 7.30
C ALA A 119 3.01 3.47 6.22
N THR A 120 3.97 3.50 5.29
CA THR A 120 4.00 4.48 4.20
C THR A 120 2.86 4.28 3.21
N ALA A 121 2.64 3.05 2.71
CA ALA A 121 1.52 2.77 1.81
C ALA A 121 0.16 3.03 2.47
N SER A 122 0.01 2.70 3.76
CA SER A 122 -1.20 2.96 4.52
C SER A 122 -1.44 4.48 4.69
N ALA A 123 -0.41 5.27 5.03
CA ALA A 123 -0.54 6.72 5.12
C ALA A 123 -0.89 7.36 3.76
N ILE A 124 -0.28 6.89 2.67
CA ILE A 124 -0.62 7.32 1.30
C ILE A 124 -2.11 7.03 1.01
N THR A 125 -2.60 5.85 1.41
CA THR A 125 -4.03 5.50 1.30
C THR A 125 -4.90 6.55 1.96
N ILE A 126 -4.62 6.92 3.22
CA ILE A 126 -5.41 7.91 3.97
C ILE A 126 -5.39 9.28 3.28
N VAL A 127 -4.22 9.72 2.79
CA VAL A 127 -4.07 10.97 2.04
C VAL A 127 -4.96 10.99 0.80
N PHE A 128 -4.88 9.96 -0.05
CA PHE A 128 -5.63 9.94 -1.30
C PHE A 128 -7.12 9.72 -1.09
N MET A 129 -7.51 8.94 -0.06
CA MET A 129 -8.91 8.80 0.32
C MET A 129 -9.51 10.11 0.82
N HIS A 130 -8.79 10.85 1.67
CA HIS A 130 -9.23 12.20 2.08
C HIS A 130 -9.45 13.10 0.85
N ARG A 131 -8.50 13.07 -0.09
CA ARG A 131 -8.55 13.87 -1.32
C ARG A 131 -9.68 13.46 -2.27
N ALA A 132 -10.02 12.18 -2.34
CA ALA A 132 -11.18 11.69 -3.08
C ALA A 132 -12.49 12.10 -2.40
N LEU A 133 -12.59 11.98 -1.07
CA LEU A 133 -13.78 12.36 -0.31
C LEU A 133 -14.12 13.86 -0.42
N LEU A 134 -13.10 14.72 -0.56
CA LEU A 134 -13.30 16.16 -0.81
C LEU A 134 -14.06 16.45 -2.12
N SER A 135 -14.16 15.50 -3.07
CA SER A 135 -15.00 15.69 -4.26
C SER A 135 -16.48 15.30 -4.05
N LEU A 136 -16.81 14.69 -2.90
CA LEU A 136 -18.14 14.14 -2.63
C LEU A 136 -18.83 14.83 -1.46
N VAL A 137 -18.07 15.25 -0.44
CA VAL A 137 -18.59 15.81 0.81
C VAL A 137 -17.85 17.07 1.22
N ASN A 138 -18.39 17.79 2.21
CA ASN A 138 -17.71 18.96 2.76
C ASN A 138 -16.41 18.57 3.50
N ARG A 139 -15.53 19.56 3.67
CA ARG A 139 -14.20 19.42 4.28
C ARG A 139 -14.20 18.74 5.65
N LYS A 140 -15.14 19.08 6.53
CA LYS A 140 -15.20 18.50 7.89
C LYS A 140 -15.56 17.03 7.84
N THR A 141 -16.55 16.67 7.02
CA THR A 141 -16.97 15.29 6.83
C THR A 141 -15.88 14.46 6.16
N ALA A 142 -15.19 15.00 5.15
CA ALA A 142 -14.06 14.32 4.51
C ALA A 142 -12.93 14.02 5.51
N LEU A 143 -12.55 15.02 6.31
CA LEU A 143 -11.51 14.86 7.33
C LEU A 143 -11.91 13.83 8.40
N ALA A 144 -13.13 13.94 8.94
CA ALA A 144 -13.64 12.99 9.93
C ALA A 144 -13.67 11.55 9.39
N ALA A 145 -14.14 11.36 8.16
CA ALA A 145 -14.16 10.05 7.50
C ALA A 145 -12.75 9.50 7.27
N ALA A 146 -11.78 10.35 6.88
CA ALA A 146 -10.39 9.92 6.70
C ALA A 146 -9.71 9.56 8.03
N VAL A 147 -9.99 10.29 9.11
CA VAL A 147 -9.53 9.96 10.47
C VAL A 147 -10.14 8.65 10.96
N LEU A 148 -11.44 8.43 10.74
CA LEU A 148 -12.11 7.17 11.06
C LEU A 148 -11.55 6.01 10.23
N LEU A 149 -11.27 6.21 8.95
CA LEU A 149 -10.58 5.21 8.13
C LEU A 149 -9.20 4.89 8.71
N ALA A 150 -8.44 5.92 9.09
CA ALA A 150 -7.09 5.78 9.61
C ALA A 150 -7.03 5.01 10.93
N PHE A 151 -7.90 5.32 11.90
CA PHE A 151 -7.76 4.81 13.27
C PHE A 151 -8.94 3.96 13.76
N GLY A 152 -10.07 4.03 13.09
CA GLY A 152 -11.29 3.28 13.43
C GLY A 152 -11.45 1.97 12.64
N THR A 153 -10.50 1.61 11.79
CA THR A 153 -10.54 0.37 10.98
C THR A 153 -9.25 -0.44 11.12
N ALA A 154 -9.18 -1.59 10.45
CA ALA A 154 -7.98 -2.42 10.34
C ALA A 154 -6.82 -1.74 9.58
N MET A 155 -6.95 -0.48 9.17
CA MET A 155 -5.85 0.26 8.56
C MET A 155 -4.66 0.39 9.50
N TRP A 156 -4.91 0.84 10.74
CA TRP A 156 -3.86 1.00 11.73
C TRP A 156 -3.37 -0.34 12.27
N SER A 157 -4.29 -1.19 12.73
CA SER A 157 -3.93 -2.40 13.48
C SER A 157 -3.41 -3.56 12.63
N VAL A 158 -3.63 -3.53 11.31
CA VAL A 158 -3.23 -4.64 10.41
C VAL A 158 -2.39 -4.14 9.25
N SER A 159 -2.92 -3.20 8.46
CA SER A 159 -2.25 -2.84 7.20
C SER A 159 -1.00 -1.97 7.40
N ALA A 160 -1.00 -1.11 8.41
CA ALA A 160 0.15 -0.28 8.77
C ALA A 160 1.18 -1.01 9.63
N ASP A 161 0.77 -2.10 10.28
CA ASP A 161 1.60 -2.85 11.24
C ASP A 161 2.76 -3.57 10.53
N SER A 162 2.46 -4.32 9.47
CA SER A 162 3.47 -5.06 8.74
C SER A 162 3.08 -5.24 7.27
N LEU A 163 4.08 -5.26 6.38
CA LEU A 163 3.80 -5.28 4.95
C LEU A 163 3.32 -6.64 4.48
N TRP A 164 2.04 -6.64 4.14
CA TRP A 164 1.36 -7.67 3.39
C TRP A 164 0.78 -7.07 2.10
N THR A 165 -0.01 -7.84 1.35
CA THR A 165 -0.74 -7.36 0.17
C THR A 165 -1.75 -6.24 0.46
N HIS A 166 -2.26 -6.10 1.69
CA HIS A 166 -3.30 -5.13 2.05
C HIS A 166 -2.87 -3.66 1.85
N PRO A 167 -1.79 -3.16 2.48
CA PRO A 167 -1.41 -1.75 2.38
C PRO A 167 -1.17 -1.28 0.94
N THR A 168 -0.48 -2.06 0.11
CA THR A 168 -0.21 -1.69 -1.29
C THR A 168 -1.46 -1.77 -2.17
N THR A 169 -2.36 -2.71 -1.88
CA THR A 169 -3.66 -2.78 -2.56
C THR A 169 -4.49 -1.54 -2.27
N LEU A 170 -4.61 -1.17 -1.00
CA LEU A 170 -5.40 -0.01 -0.58
C LEU A 170 -4.79 1.29 -1.12
N MET A 171 -3.47 1.40 -1.12
CA MET A 171 -2.74 2.52 -1.71
C MET A 171 -3.07 2.69 -3.18
N GLY A 172 -2.96 1.60 -3.97
CA GLY A 172 -3.27 1.62 -5.39
C GLY A 172 -4.73 2.01 -5.66
N LEU A 173 -5.68 1.42 -4.93
CA LEU A 173 -7.10 1.74 -5.04
C LEU A 173 -7.41 3.21 -4.68
N ALA A 174 -6.76 3.76 -3.64
CA ALA A 174 -6.96 5.14 -3.21
C ALA A 174 -6.41 6.14 -4.24
N ILE A 175 -5.19 5.90 -4.74
CA ILE A 175 -4.58 6.70 -5.82
C ILE A 175 -5.47 6.64 -7.07
N GLY A 176 -5.89 5.42 -7.45
CA GLY A 176 -6.78 5.15 -8.57
C GLY A 176 -8.07 5.97 -8.49
N SER A 177 -8.78 5.82 -7.38
CA SER A 177 -10.06 6.49 -7.11
C SER A 177 -9.91 8.00 -7.10
N TRP A 178 -8.90 8.55 -6.42
CA TRP A 178 -8.64 9.98 -6.43
C TRP A 178 -8.35 10.51 -7.84
N ALA A 179 -7.50 9.83 -8.61
CA ALA A 179 -7.16 10.24 -9.95
C ALA A 179 -8.37 10.23 -10.88
N MET A 180 -9.28 9.26 -10.71
CA MET A 180 -10.57 9.23 -11.40
C MET A 180 -11.44 10.45 -11.10
N THR A 181 -11.52 10.90 -9.83
CA THR A 181 -12.26 12.14 -9.49
C THR A 181 -11.71 13.39 -10.20
N ARG A 182 -10.44 13.35 -10.63
CA ARG A 182 -9.76 14.43 -11.35
C ARG A 182 -9.65 14.19 -12.85
N SER A 183 -10.23 13.11 -13.38
CA SER A 183 -10.10 12.69 -14.78
C SER A 183 -8.65 12.47 -15.24
N HIS A 184 -7.76 12.10 -14.32
CA HIS A 184 -6.37 11.76 -14.60
C HIS A 184 -6.24 10.26 -14.89
N PHE A 185 -6.76 9.80 -16.03
CA PHE A 185 -6.93 8.37 -16.34
C PHE A 185 -5.62 7.57 -16.32
N ALA A 186 -4.50 8.13 -16.79
CA ALA A 186 -3.20 7.46 -16.73
C ALA A 186 -2.75 7.19 -15.27
N ILE A 187 -2.91 8.17 -14.38
CA ILE A 187 -2.58 8.00 -12.94
C ILE A 187 -3.56 7.01 -12.31
N ALA A 188 -4.83 7.04 -12.73
CA ALA A 188 -5.82 6.09 -12.24
C ALA A 188 -5.46 4.65 -12.62
N GLY A 189 -5.11 4.41 -13.88
CA GLY A 189 -4.63 3.13 -14.39
C GLY A 189 -3.38 2.65 -13.66
N LEU A 190 -2.41 3.53 -13.39
CA LEU A 190 -1.22 3.19 -12.59
C LEU A 190 -1.60 2.79 -11.15
N GLY A 191 -2.50 3.53 -10.50
CA GLY A 191 -3.01 3.18 -9.17
C GLY A 191 -3.68 1.81 -9.15
N TYR A 192 -4.58 1.55 -10.09
CA TYR A 192 -5.25 0.25 -10.22
C TYR A 192 -4.27 -0.87 -10.59
N ALA A 193 -3.26 -0.62 -11.43
CA ALA A 193 -2.22 -1.60 -11.74
C ALA A 193 -1.43 -2.01 -10.49
N VAL A 194 -1.07 -1.06 -9.62
CA VAL A 194 -0.43 -1.37 -8.32
C VAL A 194 -1.34 -2.23 -7.45
N ALA A 195 -2.64 -1.95 -7.42
CA ALA A 195 -3.61 -2.77 -6.69
C ALA A 195 -3.70 -4.19 -7.26
N ILE A 196 -3.74 -4.35 -8.58
CA ILE A 196 -3.81 -5.64 -9.28
C ILE A 196 -2.54 -6.45 -9.04
N LEU A 197 -1.36 -5.83 -9.15
CA LEU A 197 -0.08 -6.48 -8.86
C LEU A 197 0.05 -6.91 -7.39
N SER A 198 -0.70 -6.29 -6.48
CA SER A 198 -0.74 -6.67 -5.07
C SER A 198 -1.79 -7.75 -4.80
N ARG A 199 -2.95 -7.66 -5.46
CA ARG A 199 -4.09 -8.58 -5.35
C ARG A 199 -4.87 -8.61 -6.68
N PRO A 200 -4.68 -9.64 -7.52
CA PRO A 200 -5.21 -9.67 -8.89
C PRO A 200 -6.74 -9.51 -9.00
N HIS A 201 -7.50 -9.96 -8.00
CA HIS A 201 -8.96 -9.82 -7.99
C HIS A 201 -9.42 -8.36 -7.96
N THR A 202 -8.56 -7.40 -7.60
CA THR A 202 -8.90 -5.97 -7.70
C THR A 202 -9.02 -5.47 -9.14
N ALA A 203 -8.65 -6.29 -10.14
CA ALA A 203 -8.95 -6.03 -11.55
C ALA A 203 -10.44 -5.83 -11.79
N VAL A 204 -11.31 -6.49 -11.01
CA VAL A 204 -12.76 -6.31 -11.07
C VAL A 204 -13.16 -4.88 -10.72
N VAL A 205 -12.52 -4.28 -9.72
CA VAL A 205 -12.78 -2.88 -9.31
C VAL A 205 -12.35 -1.93 -10.43
N ALA A 206 -11.15 -2.12 -10.98
CA ALA A 206 -10.63 -1.29 -12.07
C ALA A 206 -11.54 -1.36 -13.31
N ALA A 207 -11.95 -2.57 -13.70
CA ALA A 207 -12.86 -2.78 -14.82
C ALA A 207 -14.24 -2.14 -14.58
N ALA A 208 -14.83 -2.34 -13.40
CA ALA A 208 -16.13 -1.77 -13.07
C ALA A 208 -16.10 -0.24 -13.10
N VAL A 209 -15.08 0.38 -12.50
CA VAL A 209 -14.93 1.85 -12.48
C VAL A 209 -14.66 2.38 -13.90
N GLY A 210 -13.76 1.75 -14.66
CA GLY A 210 -13.44 2.17 -16.02
C GLY A 210 -14.63 2.08 -16.97
N ILE A 211 -15.41 0.99 -16.91
CA ILE A 211 -16.65 0.82 -17.69
C ILE A 211 -17.68 1.86 -17.28
N TRP A 212 -17.94 2.01 -15.97
CA TRP A 212 -18.92 2.96 -15.46
C TRP A 212 -18.61 4.38 -15.91
N GLU A 213 -17.38 4.85 -15.68
CA GLU A 213 -16.95 6.20 -16.06
C GLU A 213 -16.97 6.40 -17.58
N SER A 214 -16.68 5.35 -18.36
CA SER A 214 -16.77 5.41 -19.82
C SER A 214 -18.19 5.62 -20.31
N ILE A 215 -19.16 4.94 -19.70
CA ILE A 215 -20.58 5.09 -19.98
C ILE A 215 -21.06 6.48 -19.56
N THR A 216 -20.77 6.89 -18.32
CA THR A 216 -21.23 8.18 -17.77
C THR A 216 -20.67 9.36 -18.56
N ARG A 217 -19.41 9.29 -19.00
CA ARG A 217 -18.75 10.38 -19.74
C ARG A 217 -18.87 10.26 -21.25
N LYS A 218 -19.46 9.18 -21.77
CA LYS A 218 -19.51 8.87 -23.21
C LYS A 218 -18.13 8.94 -23.87
N SER A 219 -17.12 8.37 -23.23
CA SER A 219 -15.73 8.39 -23.66
C SER A 219 -15.07 7.08 -23.32
N ILE A 220 -14.24 6.53 -24.21
CA ILE A 220 -13.52 5.27 -23.94
C ILE A 220 -12.26 5.45 -23.08
N ARG A 221 -11.78 6.70 -22.95
CA ARG A 221 -10.53 7.01 -22.23
C ARG A 221 -10.45 6.50 -20.78
N PRO A 222 -11.54 6.45 -19.99
CA PRO A 222 -11.49 5.88 -18.64
C PRO A 222 -11.23 4.37 -18.60
N ALA A 223 -11.51 3.64 -19.68
CA ALA A 223 -11.32 2.20 -19.78
C ALA A 223 -10.02 1.79 -20.50
N LEU A 224 -9.29 2.75 -21.08
CA LEU A 224 -7.97 2.57 -21.70
C LEU A 224 -6.86 2.93 -20.70
#